data_AF-A0A9E2HBJ8-F1
#
_entry.id   AF-A0A9E2HBJ8-F1
#
_cell.length_a   1.000
_cell.length_b   1.000
_cell.length_c   1.000
_cell.angle_alpha   90.00
_cell.angle_beta   90.00
_cell.angle_gamma   90.00
#
_symmetry.space_group_name_H-M   'P 1'
#
loop_
_entity.id
_entity.type
_entity.pdbx_description
1 polymer ?
#
loop_
_entity_poly.entity_id
_entity_poly.type
_entity_poly.pdbx_seq_one_letter_code
_entity_poly.pdbx_strand_id
1 'polypeptide(L)'
;MFENNETNRSFEPKIVAFFCNWCTYTAADLAGTARMVYAPNVRVVRVMCSGRVDPQFILAALREGADGVLIGGCHPGDCHYQEGNYKALRRFTLLKTLLRSMGVEEGRMRLEWIAASEGDKVQRVINEMTEAVRKLGPLHLESASQLAFEKAESTQPAAVAAGQGGKT
;
A
#
# COMPACT_ATOMS: atom_id res chain seq x y z
N MET A 1 -36.32 16.35 -14.99
CA MET A 1 -35.45 16.63 -13.84
C MET A 1 -34.78 15.32 -13.48
N PHE A 2 -33.59 15.07 -14.00
CA PHE A 2 -32.76 13.94 -13.60
C PHE A 2 -31.65 14.54 -12.74
N GLU A 3 -31.82 14.45 -11.42
CA GLU A 3 -30.76 14.80 -10.47
C GLU A 3 -29.68 13.73 -10.53
N ASN A 4 -28.48 14.14 -10.94
CA ASN A 4 -27.27 13.35 -10.88
C ASN A 4 -26.90 13.07 -9.42
N ASN A 5 -27.26 11.90 -8.90
CA ASN A 5 -26.84 11.44 -7.58
C ASN A 5 -25.47 10.73 -7.68
N GLU A 6 -24.40 11.49 -7.87
CA GLU A 6 -23.00 11.02 -7.85
C GLU A 6 -22.17 11.61 -6.71
N THR A 7 -22.82 12.00 -5.61
CA THR A 7 -22.14 12.43 -4.39
C THR A 7 -22.30 11.38 -3.30
N ASN A 8 -21.14 10.82 -2.88
CA ASN A 8 -20.90 10.08 -1.64
C ASN A 8 -20.84 8.53 -1.70
N ARG A 9 -19.95 7.96 -2.52
CA ARG A 9 -19.39 6.64 -2.17
C ARG A 9 -18.30 6.86 -1.12
N SER A 10 -18.51 6.37 0.10
CA SER A 10 -17.49 6.37 1.14
C SER A 10 -16.23 5.67 0.64
N PHE A 11 -15.07 6.31 0.81
CA PHE A 11 -13.78 5.75 0.40
C PHE A 11 -13.55 4.39 1.08
N GLU A 12 -13.30 3.37 0.27
CA GLU A 12 -12.89 2.04 0.73
C GLU A 12 -11.47 1.74 0.29
N PRO A 13 -10.51 1.58 1.23
CA PRO A 13 -9.11 1.43 0.89
C PRO A 13 -8.85 0.09 0.19
N LYS A 14 -7.91 0.09 -0.75
CA LYS A 14 -7.39 -1.12 -1.39
C LYS A 14 -6.07 -1.50 -0.73
N ILE A 15 -6.03 -2.65 -0.05
CA ILE A 15 -4.83 -3.10 0.65
C ILE A 15 -4.30 -4.37 -0.01
N VAL A 16 -3.01 -4.38 -0.32
CA VAL A 16 -2.29 -5.59 -0.77
C VAL A 16 -1.53 -6.17 0.41
N ALA A 17 -1.72 -7.45 0.69
CA ALA A 17 -1.04 -8.14 1.78
C ALA A 17 -0.08 -9.21 1.25
N PHE A 18 1.18 -9.20 1.67
CA PHE A 18 2.14 -10.27 1.38
C PHE A 18 2.28 -11.18 2.60
N PHE A 19 1.70 -12.39 2.54
CA PHE A 19 1.71 -13.32 3.67
C PHE A 19 2.67 -14.48 3.42
N CYS A 20 3.51 -14.77 4.41
CA CYS A 20 4.35 -15.96 4.38
C CYS A 20 3.48 -17.22 4.46
N ASN A 21 3.84 -18.24 3.68
CA ASN A 21 3.08 -19.48 3.55
C ASN A 21 2.95 -20.22 4.89
N TRP A 22 4.03 -20.25 5.67
CA TRP A 22 4.17 -21.15 6.83
C TRP A 22 3.46 -20.68 8.10
N CYS A 23 3.33 -19.36 8.29
CA CYS A 23 2.75 -18.81 9.51
C CYS A 23 1.54 -17.94 9.19
N THR A 24 1.75 -16.77 8.58
CA THR A 24 0.67 -15.79 8.46
C THR A 24 -0.41 -16.19 7.48
N TYR A 25 -0.08 -16.88 6.39
CA TYR A 25 -1.09 -17.41 5.47
C TYR A 25 -1.92 -18.51 6.15
N THR A 26 -1.28 -19.42 6.89
CA THR A 26 -1.96 -20.44 7.70
C THR A 26 -2.84 -19.83 8.78
N ALA A 27 -2.42 -18.73 9.41
CA ALA A 27 -3.24 -17.99 10.36
C ALA A 27 -4.46 -17.35 9.70
N ALA A 28 -4.33 -16.88 8.45
CA ALA A 28 -5.46 -16.39 7.68
C ALA A 28 -6.44 -17.52 7.31
N ASP A 29 -5.94 -18.71 6.97
CA ASP A 29 -6.75 -19.92 6.76
C ASP A 29 -7.49 -20.30 8.06
N LEU A 30 -6.79 -20.23 9.21
CA LEU A 30 -7.39 -20.47 10.53
C LEU A 30 -8.52 -19.47 10.82
N ALA A 31 -8.30 -18.18 10.56
CA ALA A 31 -9.34 -17.16 10.72
C ALA A 31 -10.57 -17.46 9.85
N GLY A 32 -10.35 -17.94 8.61
CA GLY A 32 -11.42 -18.37 7.71
C GLY A 32 -12.19 -19.59 8.21
N THR A 33 -11.49 -20.65 8.62
CA THR A 33 -12.13 -21.87 9.16
C THR A 33 -12.88 -21.61 10.47
N ALA A 34 -12.37 -20.70 11.30
CA ALA A 34 -13.02 -20.23 12.52
C ALA A 34 -14.15 -19.21 12.26
N ARG A 35 -14.43 -18.85 10.99
CA ARG A 35 -15.46 -17.90 10.57
C ARG A 35 -15.31 -16.51 11.22
N MET A 36 -14.07 -16.09 11.45
CA MET A 36 -13.78 -14.75 11.97
C MET A 36 -14.07 -13.71 10.88
N VAL A 37 -14.92 -12.73 11.19
CA VAL A 37 -15.30 -11.67 10.25
C VAL A 37 -14.32 -10.50 10.37
N TYR A 38 -13.74 -10.08 9.24
CA TYR A 38 -12.86 -8.90 9.16
C TYR A 38 -13.15 -8.13 7.86
N ALA A 39 -12.56 -6.94 7.75
CA ALA A 39 -12.76 -6.05 6.62
C ALA A 39 -12.37 -6.71 5.27
N PRO A 40 -13.19 -6.57 4.21
CA PRO A 40 -12.97 -7.22 2.91
C PRO A 40 -11.96 -6.48 2.01
N ASN A 41 -11.20 -5.53 2.56
CA ASN A 41 -10.36 -4.60 1.82
C ASN A 41 -8.99 -5.18 1.40
N VAL A 42 -8.57 -6.26 2.05
CA VAL A 42 -7.25 -6.88 1.89
C VAL A 42 -7.26 -7.97 0.82
N ARG A 43 -6.30 -7.90 -0.10
CA ARG A 43 -6.04 -8.94 -1.12
C ARG A 43 -4.69 -9.58 -0.83
N VAL A 44 -4.70 -10.87 -0.50
CA VAL A 44 -3.51 -11.60 -0.07
C VAL A 44 -2.75 -12.16 -1.28
N VAL A 45 -1.47 -11.82 -1.35
CA VAL A 45 -0.45 -12.44 -2.21
C VAL A 45 0.37 -13.38 -1.35
N ARG A 46 0.27 -14.68 -1.64
CA ARG A 46 1.04 -15.71 -0.92
C ARG A 46 2.49 -15.72 -1.39
N VAL A 47 3.42 -15.69 -0.44
CA VAL A 47 4.86 -15.89 -0.67
C VAL A 47 5.38 -16.98 0.26
N MET A 48 6.43 -17.70 -0.12
CA MET A 48 6.96 -18.76 0.76
C MET A 48 7.52 -18.20 2.08
N CYS A 49 8.15 -17.03 2.04
CA CYS A 49 8.76 -16.38 3.20
C CYS A 49 8.55 -14.87 3.11
N SER A 50 8.43 -14.18 4.25
CA SER A 50 8.48 -12.71 4.29
C SER A 50 9.81 -12.18 3.73
N GLY A 51 10.91 -12.95 3.84
CA GLY A 51 12.19 -12.62 3.22
C GLY A 51 12.18 -12.53 1.68
N ARG A 52 11.14 -13.09 1.02
CA ARG A 52 10.91 -12.96 -0.43
C ARG A 52 10.33 -11.60 -0.81
N VAL A 53 9.72 -10.90 0.14
CA VAL A 53 9.11 -9.58 -0.08
C VAL A 53 10.23 -8.58 -0.35
N ASP A 54 10.35 -8.22 -1.63
CA ASP A 54 11.29 -7.23 -2.10
C ASP A 54 10.65 -5.82 -2.01
N PRO A 55 11.40 -4.77 -1.63
CA PRO A 55 10.92 -3.39 -1.66
C PRO A 55 10.25 -2.99 -2.98
N GLN A 56 10.70 -3.51 -4.12
CA GLN A 56 10.11 -3.24 -5.41
C GLN A 56 8.65 -3.71 -5.51
N PHE A 57 8.27 -4.80 -4.82
CA PHE A 57 6.88 -5.26 -4.81
C PHE A 57 5.95 -4.29 -4.08
N ILE A 58 6.45 -3.68 -3.01
CA ILE A 58 5.71 -2.70 -2.21
C ILE A 58 5.54 -1.42 -3.01
N LEU A 59 6.63 -0.92 -3.61
CA LEU A 59 6.59 0.27 -4.47
C LEU A 59 5.67 0.06 -5.68
N ALA A 60 5.73 -1.12 -6.32
CA ALA A 60 4.83 -1.47 -7.41
C ALA A 60 3.37 -1.48 -6.94
N ALA A 61 3.05 -2.13 -5.82
CA ALA A 61 1.68 -2.16 -5.29
C ALA A 61 1.12 -0.75 -5.06
N LEU A 62 1.89 0.15 -4.43
CA LEU A 62 1.48 1.54 -4.23
C LEU A 62 1.30 2.27 -5.56
N ARG A 63 2.22 2.10 -6.53
CA ARG A 63 2.14 2.71 -7.86
C ARG A 63 0.92 2.23 -8.66
N GLU A 64 0.56 0.96 -8.55
CA GLU A 64 -0.63 0.40 -9.21
C GLU A 64 -1.96 0.75 -8.48
N GLY A 65 -1.90 1.63 -7.47
CA GLY A 65 -3.09 2.18 -6.80
C GLY A 65 -3.53 1.44 -5.54
N ALA A 66 -2.62 0.74 -4.85
CA ALA A 66 -2.88 0.30 -3.48
C ALA A 66 -2.77 1.49 -2.51
N ASP A 67 -3.77 1.63 -1.63
CA ASP A 67 -3.79 2.66 -0.59
C ASP A 67 -2.96 2.26 0.64
N GLY A 68 -2.67 0.95 0.78
CA GLY A 68 -1.78 0.41 1.78
C GLY A 68 -1.24 -0.98 1.46
N VAL A 69 -0.14 -1.32 2.12
CA VAL A 69 0.56 -2.60 1.99
C VAL A 69 0.81 -3.21 3.37
N LEU A 70 0.38 -4.46 3.54
CA LEU A 70 0.58 -5.25 4.75
C LEU A 70 1.57 -6.39 4.47
N ILE A 71 2.51 -6.63 5.38
CA ILE A 71 3.46 -7.75 5.28
C ILE A 71 3.28 -8.62 6.51
N GLY A 72 3.02 -9.90 6.27
CA GLY A 72 2.86 -10.93 7.30
C GLY A 72 4.02 -11.91 7.29
N GLY A 73 4.71 -12.07 8.42
CA GLY A 73 5.77 -13.05 8.58
C GLY A 73 5.64 -13.88 9.86
N CYS A 74 6.45 -14.94 9.96
CA CYS A 74 6.65 -15.66 11.20
C CYS A 74 7.38 -14.76 12.23
N HIS A 75 7.14 -15.02 13.52
CA HIS A 75 7.86 -14.34 14.60
C HIS A 75 9.38 -14.47 14.45
N PRO A 76 10.17 -13.44 14.83
CA PRO A 76 11.62 -13.55 14.92
C PRO A 76 12.03 -14.75 15.76
N GLY A 77 12.85 -15.64 15.20
CA GLY A 77 13.22 -16.93 15.82
C GLY A 77 12.48 -18.14 15.24
N ASP A 78 11.24 -17.95 14.78
CA ASP A 78 10.35 -19.03 14.30
C ASP A 78 10.29 -19.12 12.77
N CYS A 79 11.23 -18.48 12.07
CA CYS A 79 11.20 -18.51 10.61
C CYS A 79 11.47 -19.91 10.09
N HIS A 80 10.58 -20.43 9.26
CA HIS A 80 10.79 -21.72 8.58
C HIS A 80 12.10 -21.77 7.77
N TYR A 81 12.54 -20.61 7.25
CA TYR A 81 13.82 -20.46 6.54
C TYR A 81 14.90 -19.78 7.40
N GLN A 82 14.80 -19.94 8.73
CA GLN A 82 15.73 -19.46 9.77
C GLN A 82 15.81 -17.94 9.89
N GLU A 83 16.24 -17.24 8.84
CA GLU A 83 16.58 -15.82 8.93
C GLU A 83 15.81 -14.90 7.96
N GLY A 84 14.91 -15.46 7.15
CA GLY A 84 14.22 -14.71 6.11
C GLY A 84 13.44 -13.51 6.63
N ASN A 85 12.81 -13.65 7.80
CA ASN A 85 12.08 -12.56 8.46
C ASN A 85 12.98 -11.43 9.00
N TYR A 86 14.18 -11.73 9.49
CA TYR A 86 15.13 -10.67 9.89
C TYR A 86 15.58 -9.83 8.70
N LYS A 87 15.77 -10.44 7.52
CA LYS A 87 16.06 -9.70 6.28
C LYS A 87 14.89 -8.82 5.87
N ALA A 88 13.66 -9.35 5.99
CA ALA A 88 12.45 -8.57 5.74
C ALA A 88 12.33 -7.37 6.69
N LEU A 89 12.61 -7.55 7.99
CA LEU A 89 12.60 -6.47 8.98
C LEU A 89 13.56 -5.34 8.62
N ARG A 90 14.82 -5.66 8.27
CA ARG A 90 15.81 -4.65 7.87
C ARG A 90 15.36 -3.85 6.65
N ARG A 91 14.84 -4.54 5.63
CA ARG A 91 14.32 -3.90 4.41
C ARG A 91 13.08 -3.05 4.70
N PHE A 92 12.18 -3.54 5.54
CA PHE A 92 10.98 -2.83 5.97
C PHE A 92 11.33 -1.50 6.64
N THR A 93 12.27 -1.50 7.59
CA THR A 93 12.68 -0.29 8.32
C THR A 93 13.29 0.77 7.38
N LEU A 94 14.14 0.34 6.44
CA LEU A 94 14.72 1.24 5.45
C LEU A 94 13.66 1.78 4.50
N LEU A 95 12.79 0.92 3.97
CA LEU A 95 11.75 1.33 3.04
C LEU A 95 10.74 2.28 3.69
N LYS A 96 10.38 2.05 4.95
CA LYS A 96 9.49 2.94 5.70
C LYS A 96 10.06 4.36 5.80
N THR A 97 11.38 4.47 6.03
CA THR A 97 12.08 5.77 6.07
C THR A 97 12.09 6.43 4.69
N LEU A 98 12.33 5.65 3.62
CA LEU A 98 12.30 6.14 2.24
C LEU A 98 10.91 6.64 1.86
N LEU A 99 9.85 5.87 2.12
CA LEU A 99 8.47 6.24 1.84
C LEU A 99 8.07 7.55 2.54
N ARG A 100 8.45 7.71 3.80
CA ARG A 100 8.25 8.98 4.52
C ARG A 100 8.94 10.15 3.81
N SER A 101 10.18 9.96 3.33
CA SER A 101 10.89 11.02 2.58
C SER A 101 10.25 11.35 1.22
N MET A 102 9.49 10.41 0.65
CA MET A 102 8.70 10.59 -0.57
C MET A 102 7.30 11.17 -0.31
N GLY A 103 6.97 11.51 0.94
CA GLY A 103 5.65 12.04 1.31
C GLY A 103 4.56 10.98 1.48
N VAL A 104 4.91 9.69 1.47
CA VAL A 104 3.97 8.60 1.76
C VAL A 104 3.86 8.40 3.26
N GLU A 105 2.64 8.41 3.77
CA GLU A 105 2.35 8.32 5.20
C GLU A 105 2.72 6.93 5.74
N GLU A 106 3.39 6.92 6.90
CA GLU A 106 3.88 5.68 7.52
C GLU A 106 2.77 4.65 7.80
N GLY A 107 1.53 5.09 7.99
CA GLY A 107 0.37 4.23 8.23
C GLY A 107 -0.07 3.42 7.00
N ARG A 108 0.46 3.70 5.81
CA ARG A 108 0.16 2.95 4.58
C ARG A 108 1.00 1.69 4.43
N MET A 109 2.03 1.49 5.26
CA MET A 109 2.88 0.30 5.20
C MET A 109 3.07 -0.31 6.60
N ARG A 110 2.66 -1.57 6.77
CA ARG A 110 2.75 -2.28 8.04
C ARG A 110 3.41 -3.65 7.87
N LEU A 111 4.28 -4.01 8.82
CA LEU A 111 4.84 -5.34 8.98
C LEU A 111 4.34 -5.90 10.31
N GLU A 112 3.81 -7.11 10.26
CA GLU A 112 3.28 -7.80 11.44
C GLU A 112 3.81 -9.23 11.49
N TRP A 113 4.12 -9.67 12.71
CA TRP A 113 4.56 -11.04 12.98
C TRP A 113 3.39 -11.85 13.50
N ILE A 114 2.99 -12.87 12.76
CA ILE A 114 1.79 -13.67 13.02
C ILE A 114 2.14 -15.15 12.86
N ALA A 115 2.07 -15.91 13.95
CA ALA A 115 2.22 -17.36 14.01
C ALA A 115 0.99 -18.07 13.40
N ALA A 116 1.15 -19.31 12.98
CA ALA A 116 0.09 -20.10 12.34
C ALA A 116 -1.20 -20.24 13.18
N SER A 117 -1.08 -20.20 14.51
CA SER A 117 -2.21 -20.32 15.44
C SER A 117 -2.90 -18.98 15.77
N GLU A 118 -2.37 -17.85 15.32
CA GLU A 118 -2.86 -16.51 15.68
C GLU A 118 -3.90 -15.98 14.67
N GLY A 119 -4.98 -16.74 14.43
CA GLY A 119 -6.05 -16.33 13.50
C GLY A 119 -6.80 -15.07 13.94
N ASP A 120 -7.01 -14.92 15.25
CA ASP A 120 -7.58 -13.73 15.89
C ASP A 120 -6.72 -12.49 15.65
N LYS A 121 -5.39 -12.65 15.66
CA LYS A 121 -4.45 -11.58 15.35
C LYS A 121 -4.54 -11.15 13.89
N VAL A 122 -4.70 -12.07 12.94
CA VAL A 122 -4.93 -11.73 11.52
C VAL A 122 -6.18 -10.86 11.38
N GLN A 123 -7.30 -11.30 11.95
CA GLN A 123 -8.57 -10.56 11.93
C GLN A 123 -8.38 -9.13 12.46
N ARG A 124 -7.76 -9.02 13.65
CA ARG A 124 -7.51 -7.73 14.30
C ARG A 124 -6.60 -6.83 13.47
N VAL A 125 -5.50 -7.35 12.95
CA VAL A 125 -4.51 -6.58 12.18
C VAL A 125 -5.09 -6.09 10.85
N ILE A 126 -5.90 -6.90 10.17
CA ILE A 126 -6.60 -6.50 8.94
C ILE A 126 -7.56 -5.34 9.22
N ASN A 127 -8.35 -5.43 10.30
CA ASN A 127 -9.27 -4.37 10.68
C ASN A 127 -8.53 -3.09 11.06
N GLU A 128 -7.52 -3.18 11.94
CA GLU A 128 -6.68 -2.04 12.33
C GLU A 128 -6.03 -1.37 11.12
N MET A 129 -5.47 -2.14 10.19
CA MET A 129 -4.85 -1.62 8.97
C MET A 129 -5.89 -0.93 8.08
N THR A 130 -7.07 -1.54 7.91
CA THR A 130 -8.16 -0.97 7.10
C THR A 130 -8.61 0.38 7.67
N GLU A 131 -8.85 0.46 8.98
CA GLU A 131 -9.24 1.73 9.61
C GLU A 131 -8.13 2.78 9.54
N ALA A 132 -6.87 2.37 9.72
CA ALA A 132 -5.74 3.28 9.62
C ALA A 132 -5.64 3.91 8.22
N VAL A 133 -5.74 3.09 7.17
CA VAL A 133 -5.70 3.60 5.78
C VAL A 133 -6.96 4.38 5.44
N ARG A 134 -8.14 3.97 5.90
CA ARG A 134 -9.39 4.71 5.69
C ARG A 134 -9.31 6.14 6.24
N LYS A 135 -8.70 6.33 7.41
CA LYS A 135 -8.46 7.65 8.02
C LYS A 135 -7.48 8.52 7.23
N LEU A 136 -6.52 7.89 6.54
CA LEU A 136 -5.55 8.61 5.68
C LEU A 136 -6.15 8.99 4.33
N GLY A 137 -7.27 8.37 3.92
CA GLY A 137 -7.87 8.61 2.61
C GLY A 137 -7.09 7.97 1.45
N PRO A 138 -7.55 8.20 0.20
CA PRO A 138 -6.92 7.63 -0.99
C PRO A 138 -5.47 8.11 -1.15
N LEU A 139 -4.59 7.20 -1.58
CA LEU A 139 -3.23 7.56 -1.92
C LEU A 139 -3.17 8.11 -3.34
N HIS A 140 -2.72 9.35 -3.50
CA HIS A 140 -2.47 9.98 -4.80
C HIS A 140 -0.96 10.04 -5.04
N LEU A 141 -0.41 9.03 -5.71
CA LEU A 141 0.94 9.12 -6.26
C LEU A 141 0.85 9.76 -7.64
N GLU A 142 1.36 10.97 -7.80
CA GLU A 142 1.51 11.56 -9.13
C GLU A 142 2.48 10.71 -9.94
N SER A 143 2.08 10.36 -11.17
CA SER A 143 2.99 9.64 -12.04
C SER A 143 4.20 10.53 -12.34
N ALA A 144 5.40 9.95 -12.35
CA ALA A 144 6.61 10.67 -12.77
C ALA A 144 6.46 11.27 -14.18
N SER A 145 5.61 10.68 -15.04
CA SER A 145 5.21 11.29 -16.31
C SER A 145 4.40 12.56 -16.13
N GLN A 146 3.37 12.59 -15.27
CA GLN A 146 2.57 13.79 -15.02
C GLN A 146 3.42 14.95 -14.47
N LEU A 147 4.27 14.66 -13.48
CA LEU A 147 5.22 15.64 -12.93
C LEU A 147 6.21 16.17 -13.98
N ALA A 148 6.65 15.32 -14.91
CA ALA A 148 7.53 15.72 -16.00
C ALA A 148 6.80 16.57 -17.06
N PHE A 149 5.54 16.26 -17.37
CA PHE A 149 4.70 17.05 -18.28
C PHE A 149 4.36 18.42 -17.69
N GLU A 150 3.93 18.50 -16.42
CA GLU A 150 3.61 19.77 -15.76
C GLU A 150 4.85 20.66 -15.58
N LYS A 151 6.01 20.08 -15.30
CA LYS A 151 7.28 20.84 -15.30
C LYS A 151 7.67 21.32 -16.69
N ALA A 152 7.47 20.51 -17.73
CA ALA A 152 7.74 20.94 -19.10
C ALA A 152 6.79 22.07 -19.57
N GLU A 153 5.53 22.05 -19.11
CA GLU A 153 4.51 23.03 -19.44
C GLU A 153 4.71 24.36 -18.67
N SER A 154 5.11 24.27 -17.39
CA SER A 154 5.41 25.44 -16.54
C SER A 154 6.75 26.12 -16.81
N THR A 155 7.65 25.49 -17.59
CA THR A 155 8.94 26.09 -17.98
C THR A 155 8.85 26.85 -19.31
N GLN A 156 7.67 26.94 -19.94
CA GLN A 156 7.49 27.81 -21.11
C GLN A 156 7.57 29.28 -20.68
N PRO A 157 8.56 30.07 -21.16
CA PRO A 157 8.63 31.48 -20.80
C PRO A 157 7.40 32.21 -21.35
N ALA A 158 6.80 33.02 -20.48
CA ALA A 158 5.68 33.88 -20.84
C ALA A 158 6.09 34.87 -21.95
N ALA A 159 5.35 34.79 -23.06
CA ALA A 159 5.13 35.80 -24.10
C ALA A 159 6.29 36.15 -25.07
N VAL A 160 6.00 35.95 -26.36
CA VAL A 160 6.15 37.06 -27.33
C VAL A 160 4.76 37.38 -27.86
N ALA A 161 4.05 38.24 -27.12
CA ALA A 161 2.95 39.01 -27.68
C ALA A 161 3.54 40.21 -28.42
N ALA A 162 3.58 40.13 -29.74
CA ALA A 162 3.67 41.27 -30.66
C ALA A 162 2.68 40.93 -31.77
N GLY A 163 1.51 41.57 -31.91
CA GLY A 163 1.28 43.00 -31.95
C GLY A 163 0.60 43.26 -33.30
N GLN A 164 -0.71 43.44 -33.30
CA GLN A 164 -1.49 43.80 -34.48
C GLN A 164 -1.13 45.21 -34.97
N GLY A 165 -1.05 45.39 -36.29
CA GLY A 165 -0.94 46.68 -36.98
C GLY A 165 -0.17 46.55 -38.29
N GLY A 166 -0.63 46.93 -39.47
CA GLY A 166 -1.81 47.66 -39.87
C GLY A 166 -2.01 47.54 -41.39
N LYS A 167 -3.15 48.05 -41.84
CA LYS A 167 -3.60 48.15 -43.24
C LYS A 167 -2.65 49.00 -44.09
N THR A 168 -2.39 48.57 -45.33
CA THR A 168 -2.72 49.24 -46.62
C THR A 168 -2.37 48.30 -47.75
#